data_AF-A0A6B2CLY2-F1
#
_entry.id   AF-A0A6B2CLY2-F1
#
_cell.length_a   1.000
_cell.length_b   1.000
_cell.length_c   1.000
_cell.angle_alpha   90.00
_cell.angle_beta   90.00
_cell.angle_gamma   90.00
#
_symmetry.space_group_name_H-M   'P 1'
#
loop_
_entity.id
_entity.type
_entity.pdbx_description
1 polymer ?
#
loop_
_entity_poly.entity_id
_entity_poly.type
_entity_poly.pdbx_seq_one_letter_code
_entity_poly.pdbx_strand_id
1 'polypeptide(L)'
;METLQIDPLSQLIPGGIPFSYLILVRGDLGMGKTLMVKQIARGVLSKYPVLYITFDDDPVSIRSELSDYESRLFIIDGFNLGESTGRLIPNVVGNMTELDPRQLLNIMQTNLPQVKARG
;
A
#
# COMPACT_ATOMS: atom_id res chain seq x y z
N MET A 1 -19.83 -8.92 11.39
CA MET A 1 -19.17 -8.01 10.44
C MET A 1 -17.82 -8.61 10.11
N GLU A 2 -17.44 -8.62 8.83
CA GLU A 2 -16.10 -9.04 8.43
C GLU A 2 -15.09 -7.96 8.86
N THR A 3 -13.93 -8.38 9.36
CA THR A 3 -12.86 -7.48 9.81
C THR A 3 -11.51 -7.96 9.31
N LEU A 4 -10.58 -7.03 9.17
CA LEU A 4 -9.20 -7.30 8.82
C LEU A 4 -8.44 -7.77 10.07
N GLN A 5 -8.02 -9.03 10.04
CA GLN A 5 -7.18 -9.60 11.08
C GLN A 5 -5.71 -9.30 10.77
N ILE A 6 -4.98 -8.83 11.78
CA ILE A 6 -3.59 -8.40 11.64
C ILE A 6 -2.80 -9.01 12.79
N ASP A 7 -1.96 -9.99 12.49
CA ASP A 7 -1.32 -10.83 13.51
C ASP A 7 -0.62 -10.03 14.63
N PRO A 8 0.19 -8.99 14.33
CA PRO A 8 0.79 -8.16 15.39
C PRO A 8 -0.22 -7.43 16.29
N LEU A 9 -1.44 -7.21 15.81
CA LEU A 9 -2.51 -6.48 16.51
C LEU A 9 -3.58 -7.38 17.10
N SER A 10 -3.60 -8.68 16.81
CA SER A 10 -4.68 -9.59 17.24
C SER A 10 -4.88 -9.62 18.75
N GLN A 11 -3.85 -9.35 19.55
CA GLN A 11 -3.99 -9.26 21.01
C GLN A 11 -4.58 -7.92 21.49
N LEU A 12 -4.27 -6.82 20.78
CA LEU A 12 -4.72 -5.47 21.11
C LEU A 12 -6.11 -5.17 20.52
N ILE A 13 -6.42 -5.78 19.38
CA ILE A 13 -7.67 -5.61 18.64
C ILE A 13 -8.18 -7.02 18.26
N PRO A 14 -8.73 -7.80 19.21
CA PRO A 14 -9.17 -9.18 18.96
C PRO A 14 -10.28 -9.28 17.92
N GLY A 15 -11.08 -8.22 17.78
CA GLY A 15 -12.13 -8.12 16.77
C GLY A 15 -11.61 -7.82 15.36
N GLY A 16 -10.33 -7.50 15.19
CA GLY A 16 -9.76 -6.99 13.94
C GLY A 16 -10.19 -5.55 13.62
N ILE A 17 -9.67 -5.04 12.50
CA ILE A 17 -9.95 -3.69 12.02
C ILE A 17 -11.19 -3.71 11.11
N PRO A 18 -12.21 -2.87 11.35
CA PRO A 18 -13.35 -2.77 10.45
C PRO A 18 -12.97 -2.22 9.07
N PHE A 19 -13.69 -2.65 8.02
CA PHE A 19 -13.55 -2.05 6.69
C PHE A 19 -14.02 -0.59 6.66
N SER A 20 -13.48 0.17 5.72
CA SER A 20 -13.81 1.60 5.49
C SER A 20 -13.37 2.55 6.60
N TYR A 21 -12.37 2.17 7.39
CA TYR A 21 -11.77 3.02 8.43
C TYR A 21 -10.45 3.65 7.95
N LEU A 22 -10.19 4.88 8.39
CA LEU A 22 -8.88 5.53 8.28
C LEU A 22 -8.09 5.27 9.57
N ILE A 23 -6.90 4.69 9.44
CA ILE A 23 -6.04 4.35 10.59
C ILE A 23 -4.77 5.18 10.51
N LEU A 24 -4.46 5.89 11.60
CA LEU A 24 -3.23 6.64 11.75
C LEU A 24 -2.21 5.84 12.59
N VAL A 25 -1.11 5.43 11.97
CA VAL A 25 0.03 4.84 12.69
C VAL A 25 1.04 5.96 13.01
N ARG A 26 1.15 6.33 14.29
CA ARG A 26 2.03 7.41 14.77
C ARG A 26 3.06 6.88 15.76
N GLY A 27 4.26 7.42 15.71
CA GLY A 27 5.35 7.15 16.65
C GLY A 27 6.65 7.81 16.22
N ASP A 28 7.63 7.84 17.11
CA ASP A 28 8.94 8.43 16.84
C ASP A 28 9.74 7.64 15.79
N LEU A 29 10.83 8.23 15.31
CA LEU A 29 11.75 7.58 14.37
C LEU A 29 12.26 6.26 14.97
N GLY A 30 12.30 5.19 14.17
CA GLY A 30 12.77 3.87 14.62
C GLY A 30 11.75 3.02 15.39
N MET A 31 10.54 3.52 15.70
CA MET A 31 9.51 2.76 16.44
C MET A 31 8.79 1.68 15.62
N GLY A 32 9.29 1.33 14.43
CA GLY A 32 8.72 0.25 13.61
C GLY A 32 7.44 0.62 12.84
N LYS A 33 7.15 1.91 12.60
CA LYS A 33 5.97 2.35 11.82
C LYS A 33 5.88 1.68 10.45
N THR A 34 6.97 1.73 9.67
CA THR A 34 7.06 1.09 8.35
C THR A 34 6.86 -0.42 8.44
N LEU A 35 7.49 -1.07 9.43
CA LEU A 35 7.28 -2.50 9.68
C LEU A 35 5.81 -2.80 9.96
N MET A 36 5.14 -1.99 10.79
CA MET A 36 3.73 -2.16 11.11
C MET A 36 2.83 -1.99 9.89
N VAL A 37 3.04 -0.96 9.06
CA VAL A 37 2.32 -0.78 7.79
C VAL A 37 2.51 -1.96 6.85
N LYS A 38 3.73 -2.52 6.76
CA LYS A 38 4.02 -3.72 5.96
C LYS A 38 3.30 -4.96 6.49
N GLN A 39 3.23 -5.16 7.81
CA GLN A 39 2.47 -6.26 8.40
C GLN A 39 0.96 -6.12 8.15
N ILE A 40 0.42 -4.90 8.21
CA ILE A 40 -0.96 -4.61 7.83
C ILE A 40 -1.18 -4.97 6.35
N ALA A 41 -0.30 -4.51 5.46
CA ALA A 41 -0.37 -4.82 4.03
C ALA A 41 -0.35 -6.33 3.76
N ARG A 42 0.55 -7.09 4.40
CA ARG A 42 0.60 -8.56 4.30
C ARG A 42 -0.70 -9.22 4.74
N GLY A 43 -1.27 -8.77 5.87
CA GLY A 43 -2.56 -9.24 6.37
C GLY A 43 -3.68 -9.03 5.35
N VAL A 44 -3.75 -7.84 4.73
CA VAL A 44 -4.73 -7.53 3.68
C VAL A 44 -4.49 -8.38 2.43
N LEU A 45 -3.25 -8.45 1.95
CA LEU A 45 -2.83 -9.14 0.73
C LEU A 45 -3.14 -10.65 0.74
N SER A 46 -3.28 -11.25 1.93
CA SER A 46 -3.75 -12.63 2.06
C SER A 46 -5.10 -12.86 1.39
N LYS A 47 -6.00 -11.86 1.39
CA LYS A 47 -7.38 -11.96 0.90
C LYS A 47 -7.77 -10.92 -0.15
N TYR A 48 -7.20 -9.72 -0.10
CA TYR A 48 -7.61 -8.59 -0.93
C TYR A 48 -6.41 -7.92 -1.63
N PRO A 49 -6.59 -7.26 -2.78
CA PRO A 49 -5.55 -6.46 -3.38
C PRO A 49 -5.19 -5.23 -2.52
N VAL A 50 -3.93 -4.79 -2.61
CA VAL A 50 -3.41 -3.61 -1.90
C VAL A 50 -2.81 -2.62 -2.90
N LEU A 51 -3.21 -1.37 -2.77
CA LEU A 51 -2.49 -0.22 -3.31
C LEU A 51 -1.55 0.32 -2.23
N TYR A 52 -0.25 0.12 -2.40
CA TYR A 52 0.79 0.59 -1.51
C TYR A 52 1.36 1.90 -2.06
N ILE A 53 1.28 2.97 -1.28
CA ILE A 53 1.80 4.29 -1.66
C ILE A 53 3.04 4.55 -0.80
N THR A 54 4.18 4.80 -1.42
CA THR A 54 5.46 5.03 -0.72
C THR A 54 6.06 6.39 -1.06
N PHE A 55 6.79 6.95 -0.10
CA PHE A 55 7.56 8.19 -0.25
C PHE A 55 9.00 8.05 0.25
N ASP A 56 9.23 7.22 1.26
CA ASP A 56 10.56 7.05 1.86
C ASP A 56 11.16 5.65 1.61
N ASP A 57 10.37 4.68 1.13
CA ASP A 57 10.83 3.32 0.85
C ASP A 57 10.91 3.07 -0.66
N ASP A 58 12.02 2.48 -1.11
CA ASP A 58 12.21 2.04 -2.50
C ASP A 58 11.14 1.00 -2.90
N PRO A 59 10.37 1.23 -3.99
CA PRO A 59 9.38 0.26 -4.47
C PRO A 59 9.95 -1.13 -4.75
N VAL A 60 11.23 -1.25 -5.13
CA VAL A 60 11.88 -2.56 -5.35
C VAL A 60 12.01 -3.33 -4.04
N SER A 61 12.37 -2.65 -2.95
CA SER A 61 12.45 -3.25 -1.62
C SER A 61 11.08 -3.68 -1.12
N ILE A 62 10.05 -2.85 -1.26
CA ILE A 62 8.67 -3.21 -0.88
C ILE A 62 8.20 -4.45 -1.64
N ARG A 63 8.40 -4.49 -2.96
CA ARG A 63 8.04 -5.65 -3.78
C ARG A 63 8.77 -6.91 -3.33
N SER A 64 10.08 -6.82 -3.07
CA SER A 64 10.86 -7.97 -2.61
C SER A 64 10.38 -8.53 -1.27
N GLU A 65 9.93 -7.67 -0.35
CA GLU A 65 9.43 -8.10 0.96
C GLU A 65 8.00 -8.67 0.90
N LEU A 66 7.23 -8.29 -0.10
CA LEU A 66 5.84 -8.69 -0.31
C LEU A 66 5.67 -9.64 -1.51
N SER A 67 6.75 -10.33 -1.92
CA SER A 67 6.82 -11.10 -3.16
C SER A 67 5.78 -12.21 -3.26
N ASP A 68 5.35 -12.78 -2.13
CA ASP A 68 4.33 -13.84 -2.08
C ASP A 68 2.96 -13.36 -2.61
N TYR A 69 2.77 -12.05 -2.75
CA TYR A 69 1.51 -11.42 -3.13
C TYR A 69 1.61 -10.53 -4.37
N GLU A 70 2.62 -10.75 -5.22
CA GLU A 70 2.86 -9.95 -6.43
C GLU A 70 1.60 -9.74 -7.29
N SER A 71 0.76 -10.76 -7.50
CA SER A 71 -0.43 -10.62 -8.33
C SER A 71 -1.51 -9.67 -7.78
N ARG A 72 -1.41 -9.29 -6.50
CA ARG A 72 -2.39 -8.49 -5.76
C ARG A 72 -1.78 -7.20 -5.18
N LEU A 73 -0.50 -6.95 -5.42
CA LEU A 73 0.22 -5.77 -4.96
C LEU A 73 0.35 -4.75 -6.09
N PHE A 74 -0.10 -3.52 -5.85
CA PHE A 74 0.09 -2.39 -6.75
C PHE A 74 0.79 -1.28 -5.97
N ILE A 75 1.83 -0.67 -6.55
CA ILE A 75 2.68 0.31 -5.88
C ILE A 75 2.58 1.65 -6.62
N ILE A 76 2.40 2.73 -5.88
CA ILE A 76 2.62 4.09 -6.37
C ILE A 76 3.92 4.60 -5.77
N ASP A 77 4.88 4.89 -6.64
CA ASP A 77 6.23 5.29 -6.27
C ASP A 77 6.31 6.82 -6.13
N GLY A 78 6.40 7.31 -4.89
CA GLY A 78 6.84 8.66 -4.55
C GLY A 78 8.22 8.70 -3.91
N PHE A 79 9.00 7.62 -3.95
CA PHE A 79 10.38 7.59 -3.45
C PHE A 79 11.32 8.39 -4.36
N ASN A 80 11.16 8.22 -5.67
CA ASN A 80 11.91 8.96 -6.69
C ASN A 80 11.23 10.30 -7.07
N LEU A 81 10.71 11.04 -6.09
CA LEU A 81 10.07 12.34 -6.34
C LEU A 81 10.99 13.25 -7.18
N GLY A 82 10.52 13.70 -8.34
CA GLY A 82 11.26 14.57 -9.26
C GLY A 82 12.18 13.86 -10.25
N GLU A 83 12.38 12.53 -10.14
CA GLU A 83 13.20 11.76 -11.08
C GLU A 83 12.37 10.68 -11.79
N SER A 84 11.94 10.96 -13.02
CA SER A 84 11.43 9.90 -13.89
C SER A 84 12.61 9.20 -14.55
N THR A 85 13.07 8.11 -13.94
CA THR A 85 14.15 7.28 -14.51
C THR A 85 13.73 6.51 -15.77
N GLY A 86 12.44 6.56 -16.16
CA GLY A 86 11.88 5.77 -17.25
C GLY A 86 11.90 4.26 -17.00
N ARG A 87 12.31 3.83 -15.79
CA ARG A 87 12.46 2.43 -15.44
C ARG A 87 11.10 1.82 -15.13
N LEU A 88 10.71 0.81 -15.91
CA LEU A 88 9.52 0.01 -15.62
C LEU A 88 9.85 -0.99 -14.52
N ILE A 89 9.26 -0.77 -13.34
CA ILE A 89 9.37 -1.67 -12.19
C ILE A 89 8.06 -2.48 -12.13
N PRO A 90 8.12 -3.83 -12.10
CA PRO A 90 6.91 -4.64 -11.91
C PRO A 90 6.13 -4.20 -10.67
N ASN A 91 4.81 -4.27 -10.74
CA ASN A 91 3.88 -3.83 -9.68
C ASN A 91 3.81 -2.33 -9.44
N VAL A 92 4.74 -1.52 -9.94
CA VAL A 92 4.62 -0.05 -9.89
C VAL A 92 3.63 0.39 -10.97
N VAL A 93 2.50 0.94 -10.53
CA VAL A 93 1.40 1.40 -11.39
C VAL A 93 1.45 2.88 -11.69
N GLY A 94 2.35 3.63 -11.06
CA GLY A 94 2.54 5.04 -11.36
C GLY A 94 3.55 5.67 -10.42
N ASN A 95 4.07 6.81 -10.84
CA ASN A 95 5.03 7.59 -10.06
C ASN A 95 4.39 8.91 -9.67
N MET A 96 4.59 9.32 -8.42
CA MET A 96 4.31 10.67 -7.97
C MET A 96 5.57 11.51 -8.15
N THR A 97 5.41 12.65 -8.82
CA THR A 97 6.49 13.62 -9.09
C THR A 97 6.40 14.82 -8.16
N GLU A 98 5.23 15.02 -7.56
CA GLU A 98 4.93 16.07 -6.59
C GLU A 98 3.87 15.58 -5.59
N LEU A 99 3.71 16.29 -4.48
CA LEU A 99 2.66 16.02 -3.50
C LEU A 99 1.32 16.64 -3.93
N ASP A 100 0.82 16.27 -5.11
CA ASP A 100 -0.52 16.64 -5.59
C ASP A 100 -1.48 15.44 -5.52
N PRO A 101 -2.54 15.50 -4.69
CA PRO A 101 -3.59 14.48 -4.64
C PRO A 101 -4.23 14.17 -6.00
N ARG A 102 -4.24 15.12 -6.94
CA ARG A 102 -4.78 14.90 -8.29
C ARG A 102 -3.96 13.89 -9.08
N GLN A 103 -2.65 13.85 -8.88
CA GLN A 103 -1.78 12.87 -9.52
C GLN A 103 -2.12 11.46 -9.05
N LEU A 104 -2.34 11.29 -7.75
CA LEU A 104 -2.80 10.03 -7.18
C LEU A 104 -4.13 9.58 -7.80
N LEU A 105 -5.12 10.48 -7.85
CA LEU A 105 -6.43 10.18 -8.44
C LEU A 105 -6.32 9.77 -9.91
N ASN A 106 -5.49 10.47 -10.69
CA ASN A 106 -5.26 10.13 -12.09
C ASN A 106 -4.65 8.74 -12.25
N ILE A 107 -3.59 8.42 -11.50
CA ILE A 107 -2.95 7.09 -11.53
C ILE A 107 -3.97 5.99 -11.20
N MET A 108 -4.81 6.21 -10.18
CA MET A 108 -5.84 5.26 -9.78
C MET A 108 -6.89 5.03 -10.87
N GLN A 109 -7.27 6.07 -11.62
CA GLN A 109 -8.26 5.98 -12.68
C GLN A 109 -7.71 5.37 -13.98
N THR A 110 -6.44 5.60 -14.29
CA THR A 110 -5.86 5.19 -15.58
C THR A 110 -5.11 3.87 -15.53
N ASN A 111 -4.45 3.55 -14.41
CA ASN A 111 -3.44 2.49 -14.38
C ASN A 111 -3.84 1.29 -13.51
N LEU A 112 -4.87 1.41 -12.67
CA LEU A 112 -5.36 0.29 -11.87
C LEU A 112 -6.45 -0.52 -12.61
N PRO A 113 -6.53 -1.84 -12.36
CA PRO A 113 -7.64 -2.66 -12.84
C PRO A 113 -8.98 -2.10 -12.38
N GLN A 114 -9.85 -1.76 -13.33
CA GLN A 114 -11.16 -1.20 -13.02
C GLN A 114 -12.14 -2.34 -12.69
N VAL A 115 -12.64 -2.36 -11.45
CA VAL A 115 -13.72 -3.26 -11.06
C VAL A 115 -15.03 -2.53 -11.32
N LYS A 116 -15.87 -3.06 -12.22
CA LYS A 116 -17.26 -2.59 -12.32
C LYS A 116 -17.92 -2.79 -10.97
N ALA A 117 -18.34 -1.71 -10.31
CA ALA A 117 -19.19 -1.82 -9.15
C ALA A 117 -20.40 -2.68 -9.56
N ARG A 118 -20.57 -3.83 -8.89
CA ARG A 118 -21.82 -4.58 -9.00
C ARG A 118 -22.87 -3.73 -8.31
N GLY A 119 -23.70 -3.06 -9.12
CA GLY A 119 -24.92 -2.39 -8.67
C GLY A 119 -25.93 -3.39 -8.15
#